data_AF-A0A1H5TU94-F1
#
_entry.id   AF-A0A1H5TU94-F1
#
_cell.length_a   1.000
_cell.length_b   1.000
_cell.length_c   1.000
_cell.angle_alpha   90.00
_cell.angle_beta   90.00
_cell.angle_gamma   90.00
#
_symmetry.space_group_name_H-M   'P 1'
#
loop_
_entity.id
_entity.type
_entity.pdbx_description
1 polymer ?
#
loop_
_entity_poly.entity_id
_entity_poly.type
_entity_poly.pdbx_seq_one_letter_code
_entity_poly.pdbx_strand_id
1 'polypeptide(L)'
;MIKTSEGIVLSGSHFVRTLPDLLNCKPEDFLFIDIETTGLSPKSADIYLIGCAYHDNGNWHVCQFFAETPDQEKEILEAFIEFSREYKILIHFNGDRFDIPFLLAKFEKYGLSNPFAHMSSLDIYKEVKPYKKQLGLLDCKQKTIELYLGIQREDKYDGGKLIPVYQDYTVSKDAEKLKLLMLHNYEDVKGMFDVLTMLKYKEFFNSFSKLPKEAVRTDAEIPSSEELLELLPVRAKKVQANYYNDIDGTQKKEVYMKLSVPKPLPSSLSGNLDGCYFKIDGTEAVLRVPLYETTLKYFYSNYKDYYYLPQEDTALHKSIASFVDKDYRVKASPENCYTKKEGQYLQEWNLCFAPFFKSDYNDKNIFFDLNENMKKSRFAMSLYACHVIAHVLEL
;
A
#
# COMPACT_ATOMS: atom_id res chain seq x y z
N MET A 1 -24.11 -33.48 12.09
CA MET A 1 -23.01 -32.49 12.01
C MET A 1 -22.56 -31.98 13.38
N ILE A 2 -21.34 -31.43 13.49
CA ILE A 2 -20.89 -30.63 14.64
C ILE A 2 -21.10 -29.14 14.32
N LYS A 3 -21.64 -28.38 15.28
CA LYS A 3 -21.72 -26.91 15.23
C LYS A 3 -21.06 -26.32 16.47
N THR A 4 -20.05 -25.48 16.28
CA THR A 4 -19.40 -24.73 17.37
C THR A 4 -19.84 -23.27 17.37
N SER A 5 -19.65 -22.58 18.49
CA SER A 5 -19.76 -21.12 18.56
C SER A 5 -18.89 -20.62 19.70
N GLU A 6 -17.82 -19.91 19.37
CA GLU A 6 -16.84 -19.43 20.33
C GLU A 6 -16.69 -17.91 20.23
N GLY A 7 -16.78 -17.21 21.36
CA GLY A 7 -16.54 -15.76 21.38
C GLY A 7 -15.06 -15.45 21.20
N ILE A 8 -14.74 -14.44 20.40
CA ILE A 8 -13.37 -13.95 20.24
C ILE A 8 -13.18 -12.63 20.97
N VAL A 9 -12.08 -12.53 21.71
CA VAL A 9 -11.69 -11.32 22.41
C VAL A 9 -10.74 -10.53 21.51
N LEU A 10 -11.24 -9.40 20.99
CA LEU A 10 -10.45 -8.47 20.21
C LEU A 10 -10.11 -7.23 21.05
N SER A 11 -8.90 -6.70 20.87
CA SER A 11 -8.47 -5.49 21.57
C SER A 11 -9.42 -4.30 21.29
N GLY A 12 -9.49 -3.36 22.22
CA GLY A 12 -10.31 -2.15 22.07
C GLY A 12 -9.91 -1.29 20.87
N SER A 13 -8.66 -1.39 20.42
CA SER A 13 -8.09 -0.68 19.27
C SER A 13 -8.06 -1.52 17.98
N HIS A 14 -8.69 -2.70 17.98
CA HIS A 14 -8.66 -3.61 16.84
C HIS A 14 -9.30 -2.99 15.59
N PHE A 15 -8.65 -3.14 14.43
CA PHE A 15 -9.03 -2.43 13.20
C PHE A 15 -10.44 -2.75 12.70
N VAL A 16 -10.95 -3.96 12.94
CA VAL A 16 -12.32 -4.35 12.58
C VAL A 16 -13.38 -3.37 13.13
N ARG A 17 -13.11 -2.68 14.25
CA ARG A 17 -14.02 -1.70 14.84
C ARG A 17 -14.18 -0.44 13.99
N THR A 18 -13.27 -0.20 13.06
CA THR A 18 -13.33 0.93 12.10
C THR A 18 -14.00 0.56 10.77
N LEU A 19 -14.20 -0.74 10.52
CA LEU A 19 -14.81 -1.23 9.29
C LEU A 19 -16.26 -0.78 9.09
N PRO A 20 -17.12 -0.71 10.14
CA PRO A 20 -18.48 -0.16 10.02
C PRO A 20 -18.49 1.26 9.45
N ASP A 21 -17.60 2.14 9.95
CA ASP A 21 -17.49 3.52 9.49
C ASP A 21 -16.96 3.60 8.05
N LEU A 22 -15.97 2.76 7.72
CA LEU A 22 -15.37 2.71 6.39
C LEU A 22 -16.38 2.26 5.31
N LEU A 23 -17.28 1.34 5.66
CA LEU A 23 -18.26 0.74 4.75
C LEU A 23 -19.68 1.29 4.94
N ASN A 24 -19.87 2.26 5.84
CA ASN A 24 -21.16 2.86 6.19
C ASN A 24 -22.26 1.82 6.49
N CYS A 25 -21.95 0.90 7.41
CA CYS A 25 -22.82 -0.22 7.79
C CYS A 25 -22.68 -0.53 9.29
N LYS A 26 -23.36 -1.57 9.78
CA LYS A 26 -23.26 -2.02 11.17
C LYS A 26 -22.35 -3.25 11.31
N PRO A 27 -21.70 -3.47 12.47
CA PRO A 27 -20.95 -4.71 12.71
C PRO A 27 -21.77 -5.99 12.44
N GLU A 28 -23.07 -5.98 12.75
CA GLU A 28 -23.98 -7.11 12.55
C GLU A 28 -24.26 -7.41 11.07
N ASP A 29 -23.92 -6.50 10.16
CA ASP A 29 -24.07 -6.70 8.72
C ASP A 29 -22.93 -7.57 8.13
N PHE A 30 -21.86 -7.83 8.90
CA PHE A 30 -20.68 -8.54 8.44
C PHE A 30 -20.73 -10.05 8.70
N LEU A 31 -20.42 -10.83 7.67
CA LEU A 31 -20.15 -12.26 7.76
C LEU A 31 -18.77 -12.56 7.17
N PHE A 32 -17.86 -13.06 8.00
CA PHE A 32 -16.60 -13.63 7.52
C PHE A 32 -16.82 -15.08 7.14
N ILE A 33 -16.15 -15.57 6.10
CA ILE A 33 -16.25 -16.98 5.68
C ILE A 33 -14.92 -17.55 5.21
N ASP A 34 -14.71 -18.83 5.52
CA ASP A 34 -13.66 -19.69 4.97
C ASP A 34 -14.19 -21.13 4.91
N ILE A 35 -13.84 -21.90 3.87
CA ILE A 35 -14.27 -23.30 3.73
C ILE A 35 -13.11 -24.28 3.66
N GLU A 36 -13.35 -25.49 4.15
CA GLU A 36 -12.47 -26.62 3.95
C GLU A 36 -13.10 -27.68 3.06
N THR A 37 -12.29 -28.23 2.16
CA THR A 37 -12.74 -29.12 1.10
C THR A 37 -11.85 -30.35 0.99
N THR A 38 -12.40 -31.47 0.50
CA THR A 38 -11.63 -32.69 0.24
C THR A 38 -10.84 -32.64 -1.08
N GLY A 39 -10.72 -31.47 -1.70
CA GLY A 39 -10.01 -31.25 -2.96
C GLY A 39 -10.41 -29.95 -3.65
N LEU A 40 -9.72 -29.58 -4.73
CA LEU A 40 -9.79 -28.23 -5.33
C LEU A 40 -10.98 -28.00 -6.28
N SER A 41 -11.83 -28.99 -6.52
CA SER A 41 -12.90 -28.92 -7.52
C SER A 41 -14.25 -29.34 -6.94
N PRO A 42 -15.29 -28.48 -7.01
CA PRO A 42 -16.62 -28.80 -6.47
C PRO A 42 -17.31 -29.97 -7.19
N LYS A 43 -16.83 -30.35 -8.38
CA LYS A 43 -17.35 -31.50 -9.14
C LYS A 43 -16.99 -32.85 -8.53
N SER A 44 -15.86 -32.93 -7.82
CA SER A 44 -15.27 -34.19 -7.38
C SER A 44 -14.88 -34.20 -5.90
N ALA A 45 -14.93 -33.05 -5.24
CA ALA A 45 -14.62 -32.90 -3.83
C ALA A 45 -15.83 -32.33 -3.10
N ASP A 46 -15.88 -32.54 -1.79
CA ASP A 46 -16.94 -32.13 -0.90
C ASP A 46 -16.43 -31.10 0.11
N ILE A 47 -17.33 -30.23 0.57
CA ILE A 47 -17.11 -29.33 1.69
C ILE A 47 -17.31 -30.13 2.96
N TYR A 48 -16.30 -30.17 3.83
CA TYR A 48 -16.42 -30.81 5.13
C TYR A 48 -16.49 -29.83 6.28
N LEU A 49 -16.13 -28.56 6.07
CA LEU A 49 -16.22 -27.54 7.10
C LEU A 49 -16.52 -26.18 6.47
N ILE A 50 -17.44 -25.43 7.08
CA ILE A 50 -17.69 -24.02 6.79
C ILE A 50 -17.44 -23.23 8.08
N GLY A 51 -16.40 -22.40 8.07
CA GLY A 51 -16.09 -21.47 9.14
C GLY A 51 -16.73 -20.11 8.88
N CYS A 52 -17.28 -19.51 9.92
CA CYS A 52 -17.91 -18.20 9.87
C CYS A 52 -17.49 -17.34 11.05
N ALA A 53 -17.33 -16.03 10.85
CA ALA A 53 -17.35 -15.10 11.97
C ALA A 53 -18.39 -14.01 11.81
N TYR A 54 -19.01 -13.65 12.93
CA TYR A 54 -20.15 -12.74 12.97
C TYR A 54 -20.14 -11.92 14.26
N HIS A 55 -20.86 -10.80 14.23
CA HIS A 55 -21.05 -9.96 15.40
C HIS A 55 -22.44 -10.21 16.00
N ASP A 56 -22.48 -10.53 17.29
CA ASP A 56 -23.71 -10.68 18.06
C ASP A 56 -23.54 -10.05 19.46
N ASN A 57 -24.56 -9.31 19.91
CA ASN A 57 -24.61 -8.71 21.25
C ASN A 57 -23.32 -7.96 21.67
N GLY A 58 -22.69 -7.23 20.73
CA GLY A 58 -21.47 -6.45 20.99
C GLY A 58 -20.16 -7.24 20.95
N ASN A 59 -20.21 -8.53 20.65
CA ASN A 59 -19.05 -9.42 20.61
C ASN A 59 -18.93 -10.11 19.26
N TRP A 60 -17.71 -10.44 18.89
CA TRP A 60 -17.43 -11.25 17.73
C TRP A 60 -17.41 -12.72 18.13
N HIS A 61 -17.90 -13.57 17.24
CA HIS A 61 -17.97 -15.02 17.43
C HIS A 61 -17.46 -15.72 16.18
N VAL A 62 -16.78 -16.85 16.37
CA VAL A 62 -16.48 -17.81 15.31
C VAL A 62 -17.40 -19.01 15.48
N CYS A 63 -18.11 -19.37 14.41
CA CYS A 63 -18.97 -20.55 14.33
C CYS A 63 -18.47 -21.44 13.20
N GLN A 64 -18.39 -22.75 13.44
CA GLN A 64 -17.98 -23.71 12.43
C GLN A 64 -19.05 -24.79 12.28
N PHE A 65 -19.38 -25.09 11.03
CA PHE A 65 -20.29 -26.17 10.65
C PHE A 65 -19.45 -27.31 10.05
N PHE A 66 -19.28 -28.40 10.80
CA PHE A 66 -18.40 -29.51 10.43
C PHE A 66 -19.19 -30.78 10.12
N ALA A 67 -18.94 -31.35 8.95
CA ALA A 67 -19.47 -32.63 8.51
C ALA A 67 -18.57 -33.76 9.01
N GLU A 68 -19.05 -34.51 10.00
CA GLU A 68 -18.33 -35.67 10.55
C GLU A 68 -18.22 -36.84 9.57
N THR A 69 -19.09 -36.87 8.57
CA THR A 69 -19.07 -37.80 7.43
C THR A 69 -19.37 -37.06 6.13
N PRO A 70 -18.91 -37.56 4.96
CA PRO A 70 -19.18 -36.90 3.68
C PRO A 70 -20.68 -36.71 3.38
N ASP A 71 -21.54 -37.62 3.84
CA ASP A 71 -22.99 -37.55 3.64
C ASP A 71 -23.65 -36.36 4.36
N GLN A 72 -22.95 -35.73 5.31
CA GLN A 72 -23.42 -34.54 6.02
C GLN A 72 -23.12 -33.22 5.28
N GLU A 73 -22.50 -33.24 4.08
CA GLU A 73 -22.25 -32.02 3.28
C GLU A 73 -23.55 -31.22 3.09
N LYS A 74 -24.67 -31.87 2.76
CA LYS A 74 -25.95 -31.18 2.58
C LYS A 74 -26.46 -30.55 3.88
N GLU A 75 -26.33 -31.25 5.00
CA GLU A 75 -26.76 -30.80 6.33
C GLU A 75 -26.06 -29.49 6.73
N ILE A 76 -24.73 -29.42 6.53
CA ILE A 76 -23.95 -28.23 6.87
C ILE A 76 -24.26 -27.04 5.94
N LEU A 77 -24.57 -27.31 4.66
CA LEU A 77 -24.96 -26.27 3.70
C LEU A 77 -26.32 -25.66 4.04
N GLU A 78 -27.31 -26.49 4.39
CA GLU A 78 -28.63 -26.04 4.83
C GLU A 78 -28.53 -25.18 6.10
N ALA A 79 -27.73 -25.62 7.08
CA ALA A 79 -27.48 -24.88 8.31
C ALA A 79 -26.78 -23.53 8.04
N PHE A 80 -25.81 -23.49 7.13
CA PHE A 80 -25.12 -22.27 6.73
C PHE A 80 -26.05 -21.28 6.00
N ILE A 81 -26.91 -21.77 5.10
CA ILE A 81 -27.88 -20.91 4.40
C ILE A 81 -28.82 -20.22 5.39
N GLU A 82 -29.37 -20.96 6.36
CA GLU A 82 -30.22 -20.38 7.40
C GLU A 82 -29.45 -19.34 8.22
N PHE A 83 -28.21 -19.68 8.62
CA PHE A 83 -27.36 -18.80 9.42
C PHE A 83 -27.02 -17.49 8.70
N SER A 84 -26.78 -17.54 7.39
CA SER A 84 -26.23 -16.42 6.63
C SER A 84 -27.26 -15.38 6.14
N ARG A 85 -28.57 -15.57 6.38
CA ARG A 85 -29.63 -14.79 5.71
C ARG A 85 -29.64 -13.28 5.94
N GLU A 86 -29.22 -12.82 7.12
CA GLU A 86 -29.41 -11.42 7.53
C GLU A 86 -28.18 -10.54 7.27
N TYR A 87 -27.06 -11.13 6.87
CA TYR A 87 -25.81 -10.41 6.64
C TYR A 87 -25.82 -9.72 5.27
N LYS A 88 -25.14 -8.58 5.15
CA LYS A 88 -25.12 -7.78 3.92
C LYS A 88 -23.76 -7.73 3.26
N ILE A 89 -22.69 -8.03 4.00
CA ILE A 89 -21.32 -7.92 3.52
C ILE A 89 -20.58 -9.21 3.86
N LEU A 90 -20.16 -9.92 2.83
CA LEU A 90 -19.37 -11.14 2.92
C LEU A 90 -17.89 -10.80 2.84
N ILE A 91 -17.15 -11.03 3.92
CA ILE A 91 -15.71 -10.80 4.03
C ILE A 91 -15.00 -12.15 3.93
N HIS A 92 -14.00 -12.24 3.07
CA HIS A 92 -13.25 -13.49 2.86
C HIS A 92 -11.85 -13.22 2.36
N PHE A 93 -11.03 -14.26 2.35
CA PHE A 93 -9.68 -14.21 1.83
C PHE A 93 -9.58 -15.03 0.54
N ASN A 94 -9.54 -14.36 -0.63
CA ASN A 94 -9.48 -15.01 -1.94
C ASN A 94 -10.69 -15.91 -2.27
N GLY A 95 -11.81 -15.75 -1.56
CA GLY A 95 -13.03 -16.53 -1.73
C GLY A 95 -13.80 -16.24 -3.02
N ASP A 96 -13.58 -15.08 -3.65
CA ASP A 96 -14.13 -14.80 -4.99
C ASP A 96 -13.61 -15.79 -6.04
N ARG A 97 -12.43 -16.38 -5.81
CA ARG A 97 -11.80 -17.35 -6.72
C ARG A 97 -12.01 -18.80 -6.30
N PHE A 98 -12.33 -19.06 -5.03
CA PHE A 98 -12.38 -20.40 -4.48
C PHE A 98 -13.68 -20.66 -3.71
N ASP A 99 -13.80 -20.14 -2.49
CA ASP A 99 -14.87 -20.44 -1.54
C ASP A 99 -16.27 -20.22 -2.12
N ILE A 100 -16.51 -19.03 -2.68
CA ILE A 100 -17.82 -18.63 -3.18
C ILE A 100 -18.22 -19.48 -4.40
N PRO A 101 -17.39 -19.61 -5.47
CA PRO A 101 -17.71 -20.54 -6.57
C PRO A 101 -17.93 -21.98 -6.12
N PHE A 102 -17.18 -22.47 -5.12
CA PHE A 102 -17.33 -23.83 -4.62
C PHE A 102 -18.68 -24.03 -3.92
N LEU A 103 -19.04 -23.11 -3.01
CA LEU A 103 -20.32 -23.11 -2.31
C LEU A 103 -21.50 -22.99 -3.28
N LEU A 104 -21.43 -22.09 -4.27
CA LEU A 104 -22.48 -21.93 -5.29
C LEU A 104 -22.72 -23.24 -6.07
N ALA A 105 -21.66 -23.91 -6.50
CA ALA A 105 -21.77 -25.19 -7.19
C ALA A 105 -22.37 -26.30 -6.30
N LYS A 106 -22.10 -26.27 -4.99
CA LYS A 106 -22.69 -27.20 -4.03
C LYS A 106 -24.16 -26.90 -3.73
N PHE A 107 -24.53 -25.62 -3.62
CA PHE A 107 -25.94 -25.24 -3.52
C PHE A 107 -26.72 -25.70 -4.76
N GLU A 108 -26.17 -25.52 -5.96
CA GLU A 108 -26.78 -26.01 -7.19
C GLU A 108 -26.90 -27.55 -7.19
N LYS A 109 -25.83 -28.28 -6.85
CA LYS A 109 -25.81 -29.76 -6.74
C LYS A 109 -26.95 -30.28 -5.85
N TYR A 110 -27.27 -29.59 -4.75
CA TYR A 110 -28.29 -30.01 -3.79
C TYR A 110 -29.65 -29.32 -3.97
N GLY A 111 -29.81 -28.44 -4.97
CA GLY A 111 -31.05 -27.68 -5.20
C GLY A 111 -31.37 -26.68 -4.09
N LEU A 112 -30.34 -26.10 -3.45
CA LEU A 112 -30.45 -25.14 -2.36
C LEU A 112 -30.41 -23.68 -2.87
N SER A 113 -31.00 -22.76 -2.10
CA SER A 113 -30.99 -21.33 -2.42
C SER A 113 -29.60 -20.70 -2.23
N ASN A 114 -29.24 -19.73 -3.07
CA ASN A 114 -28.01 -18.95 -2.92
C ASN A 114 -28.18 -17.82 -1.87
N PRO A 115 -27.52 -17.88 -0.70
CA PRO A 115 -27.61 -16.83 0.31
C PRO A 115 -26.83 -15.56 -0.08
N PHE A 116 -25.88 -15.64 -1.01
CA PHE A 116 -24.98 -14.52 -1.35
C PHE A 116 -25.59 -13.49 -2.30
N ALA A 117 -26.76 -13.77 -2.88
CA ALA A 117 -27.34 -12.94 -3.94
C ALA A 117 -27.56 -11.47 -3.56
N HIS A 118 -27.74 -11.18 -2.26
CA HIS A 118 -27.97 -9.83 -1.73
C HIS A 118 -26.74 -9.25 -1.02
N MET A 119 -25.63 -10.00 -0.92
CA MET A 119 -24.44 -9.59 -0.19
C MET A 119 -23.43 -8.89 -1.09
N SER A 120 -22.78 -7.86 -0.55
CA SER A 120 -21.57 -7.28 -1.16
C SER A 120 -20.34 -8.10 -0.76
N SER A 121 -19.42 -8.33 -1.70
CA SER A 121 -18.20 -9.10 -1.47
C SER A 121 -17.02 -8.17 -1.12
N LEU A 122 -16.30 -8.47 -0.04
CA LEU A 122 -15.01 -7.86 0.31
C LEU A 122 -13.93 -8.94 0.35
N ASP A 123 -13.18 -9.05 -0.74
CA ASP A 123 -12.05 -9.98 -0.86
C ASP A 123 -10.75 -9.32 -0.39
N ILE A 124 -10.28 -9.68 0.81
CA ILE A 124 -9.05 -9.11 1.40
C ILE A 124 -7.84 -9.35 0.48
N TYR A 125 -7.77 -10.49 -0.21
CA TYR A 125 -6.66 -10.79 -1.11
C TYR A 125 -6.60 -9.80 -2.28
N LYS A 126 -7.75 -9.41 -2.85
CA LYS A 126 -7.81 -8.41 -3.93
C LYS A 126 -7.39 -7.02 -3.47
N GLU A 127 -7.65 -6.69 -2.21
CA GLU A 127 -7.26 -5.41 -1.61
C GLU A 127 -5.74 -5.30 -1.38
N VAL A 128 -5.09 -6.43 -1.06
CA VAL A 128 -3.64 -6.46 -0.77
C VAL A 128 -2.78 -6.71 -2.00
N LYS A 129 -3.24 -7.57 -2.92
CA LYS A 129 -2.46 -8.04 -4.08
C LYS A 129 -1.82 -6.91 -4.92
N PRO A 130 -2.48 -5.78 -5.21
CA PRO A 130 -1.88 -4.70 -6.00
C PRO A 130 -0.57 -4.16 -5.41
N TYR A 131 -0.41 -4.27 -4.09
CA TYR A 131 0.72 -3.70 -3.35
C TYR A 131 1.77 -4.74 -2.94
N LYS A 132 1.69 -5.97 -3.48
CA LYS A 132 2.60 -7.08 -3.16
C LYS A 132 4.08 -6.66 -3.24
N LYS A 133 4.46 -5.97 -4.33
CA LYS A 133 5.84 -5.57 -4.60
C LYS A 133 6.32 -4.54 -3.58
N GLN A 134 5.52 -3.50 -3.34
CA GLN A 134 5.83 -2.43 -2.40
C GLN A 134 5.97 -2.93 -0.97
N LEU A 135 5.13 -3.90 -0.57
CA LEU A 135 5.18 -4.52 0.74
C LEU A 135 6.31 -5.55 0.90
N GLY A 136 7.02 -5.90 -0.19
CA GLY A 136 8.08 -6.91 -0.16
C GLY A 136 7.57 -8.33 0.13
N LEU A 137 6.30 -8.61 -0.16
CA LEU A 137 5.68 -9.91 0.14
C LEU A 137 6.11 -10.98 -0.87
N LEU A 138 6.51 -12.17 -0.37
CA LEU A 138 6.87 -13.33 -1.22
C LEU A 138 5.67 -13.82 -2.03
N ASP A 139 4.52 -13.94 -1.37
CA ASP A 139 3.20 -14.18 -1.94
C ASP A 139 2.14 -13.47 -1.08
N CYS A 140 0.90 -13.47 -1.54
CA CYS A 140 -0.22 -12.90 -0.79
C CYS A 140 -1.09 -14.00 -0.20
N LYS A 141 -0.50 -15.10 0.27
CA LYS A 141 -1.26 -16.06 1.10
C LYS A 141 -1.51 -15.43 2.46
N GLN A 142 -2.62 -15.78 3.10
CA GLN A 142 -2.98 -15.26 4.41
C GLN A 142 -1.84 -15.43 5.43
N LYS A 143 -1.27 -16.65 5.53
CA LYS A 143 -0.11 -16.96 6.41
C LYS A 143 1.11 -16.06 6.17
N THR A 144 1.39 -15.72 4.91
CA THR A 144 2.52 -14.83 4.57
C THR A 144 2.24 -13.40 5.03
N ILE A 145 1.00 -12.94 4.90
CA ILE A 145 0.57 -11.62 5.39
C ILE A 145 0.57 -11.60 6.93
N GLU A 146 0.07 -12.65 7.58
CA GLU A 146 0.07 -12.78 9.03
C GLU A 146 1.49 -12.71 9.59
N LEU A 147 2.44 -13.43 8.96
CA LEU A 147 3.85 -13.36 9.32
C LEU A 147 4.43 -11.95 9.12
N TYR A 148 4.09 -11.27 8.01
CA TYR A 148 4.49 -9.89 7.77
C TYR A 148 3.98 -8.94 8.85
N LEU A 149 2.77 -9.18 9.36
CA LEU A 149 2.16 -8.46 10.47
C LEU A 149 2.69 -8.87 11.85
N GLY A 150 3.58 -9.86 11.93
CA GLY A 150 4.13 -10.37 13.19
C GLY A 150 3.17 -11.25 13.99
N ILE A 151 2.12 -11.77 13.35
CA ILE A 151 1.12 -12.64 13.98
C ILE A 151 1.67 -14.07 14.04
N GLN A 152 1.49 -14.70 15.20
CA GLN A 152 1.88 -16.09 15.40
C GLN A 152 0.65 -17.00 15.39
N ARG A 153 0.78 -18.13 14.70
CA ARG A 153 -0.24 -19.19 14.61
C ARG A 153 0.18 -20.41 15.41
N GLU A 154 -0.79 -21.10 15.98
CA GLU A 154 -0.59 -22.45 16.50
C GLU A 154 -0.63 -23.49 15.38
N ASP A 155 -1.45 -23.26 14.35
CA ASP A 155 -1.56 -24.15 13.21
C ASP A 155 -0.31 -24.15 12.31
N LYS A 156 0.20 -25.35 12.05
CA LYS A 156 1.39 -25.61 11.22
C LYS A 156 1.08 -26.31 9.91
N TYR A 157 -0.19 -26.62 9.64
CA TYR A 157 -0.61 -27.35 8.45
C TYR A 157 -1.00 -26.41 7.32
N ASP A 158 -1.01 -26.92 6.10
CA ASP A 158 -1.69 -26.28 4.98
C ASP A 158 -2.96 -27.08 4.67
N GLY A 159 -3.98 -26.45 4.09
CA GLY A 159 -5.26 -27.11 3.83
C GLY A 159 -5.12 -28.40 3.00
N GLY A 160 -4.14 -28.46 2.08
CA GLY A 160 -3.85 -29.68 1.30
C GLY A 160 -3.43 -30.87 2.16
N LYS A 161 -2.68 -30.65 3.25
CA LYS A 161 -2.31 -31.69 4.21
C LYS A 161 -3.46 -32.14 5.11
N LEU A 162 -4.53 -31.35 5.22
CA LEU A 162 -5.69 -31.70 6.06
C LEU A 162 -6.66 -32.64 5.37
N ILE A 163 -6.64 -32.75 4.04
CA ILE A 163 -7.48 -33.69 3.29
C ILE A 163 -7.31 -35.15 3.79
N PRO A 164 -6.10 -35.73 3.84
CA PRO A 164 -5.92 -37.08 4.39
C PRO A 164 -6.23 -37.17 5.89
N VAL A 165 -6.08 -36.08 6.66
CA VAL A 165 -6.45 -36.05 8.07
C VAL A 165 -7.97 -36.18 8.24
N TYR A 166 -8.74 -35.47 7.41
CA TYR A 166 -10.20 -35.59 7.38
C TYR A 166 -10.63 -37.00 6.98
N GLN A 167 -10.04 -37.55 5.92
CA GLN A 167 -10.35 -38.92 5.47
C GLN A 167 -10.11 -39.95 6.59
N ASP A 168 -8.97 -39.88 7.28
CA ASP A 168 -8.68 -40.75 8.41
C ASP A 168 -9.65 -40.50 9.57
N TYR A 169 -9.95 -39.25 9.91
CA TYR A 169 -10.94 -38.90 10.94
C TYR A 169 -12.32 -39.51 10.68
N THR A 170 -12.80 -39.53 9.42
CA THR A 170 -14.13 -40.10 9.11
C THR A 170 -14.25 -41.58 9.49
N VAL A 171 -13.12 -42.30 9.54
CA VAL A 171 -13.03 -43.71 9.96
C VAL A 171 -12.68 -43.83 11.44
N SER A 172 -11.61 -43.14 11.88
CA SER A 172 -11.02 -43.33 13.20
C SER A 172 -11.76 -42.60 14.32
N LYS A 173 -12.48 -41.52 14.00
CA LYS A 173 -13.13 -40.61 14.95
C LYS A 173 -12.19 -40.11 16.05
N ASP A 174 -10.93 -39.90 15.68
CA ASP A 174 -9.87 -39.48 16.59
C ASP A 174 -10.05 -38.00 16.98
N ALA A 175 -10.10 -37.72 18.29
CA ALA A 175 -10.31 -36.40 18.84
C ALA A 175 -9.18 -35.42 18.49
N GLU A 176 -7.93 -35.87 18.37
CA GLU A 176 -6.80 -35.00 18.02
C GLU A 176 -6.87 -34.56 16.55
N LYS A 177 -7.33 -35.45 15.66
CA LYS A 177 -7.57 -35.09 14.25
C LYS A 177 -8.71 -34.08 14.12
N LEU A 178 -9.81 -34.28 14.85
CA LEU A 178 -10.90 -33.31 14.90
C LEU A 178 -10.39 -31.95 15.37
N LYS A 179 -9.65 -31.93 16.48
CA LYS A 179 -9.06 -30.70 17.02
C LYS A 179 -8.18 -30.00 15.98
N LEU A 180 -7.35 -30.74 15.25
CA LEU A 180 -6.50 -30.17 14.20
C LEU A 180 -7.31 -29.53 13.07
N LEU A 181 -8.33 -30.24 12.56
CA LEU A 181 -9.19 -29.76 11.47
C LEU A 181 -9.96 -28.50 11.88
N MET A 182 -10.53 -28.50 13.09
CA MET A 182 -11.28 -27.36 13.62
C MET A 182 -10.35 -26.17 13.88
N LEU A 183 -9.14 -26.40 14.42
CA LEU A 183 -8.18 -25.35 14.73
C LEU A 183 -7.70 -24.61 13.47
N HIS A 184 -7.43 -25.33 12.38
CA HIS A 184 -6.96 -24.71 11.13
C HIS A 184 -7.93 -23.65 10.62
N ASN A 185 -9.17 -24.06 10.37
CA ASN A 185 -10.20 -23.14 9.89
C ASN A 185 -10.55 -22.06 10.91
N TYR A 186 -10.56 -22.38 12.22
CA TYR A 186 -10.79 -21.37 13.25
C TYR A 186 -9.74 -20.26 13.16
N GLU A 187 -8.45 -20.61 13.02
CA GLU A 187 -7.38 -19.64 12.86
C GLU A 187 -7.44 -18.90 11.52
N ASP A 188 -7.86 -19.53 10.42
CA ASP A 188 -8.02 -18.84 9.13
C ASP A 188 -9.17 -17.81 9.19
N VAL A 189 -10.31 -18.18 9.75
CA VAL A 189 -11.45 -17.27 9.98
C VAL A 189 -11.06 -16.13 10.92
N LYS A 190 -10.45 -16.45 12.06
CA LYS A 190 -10.02 -15.45 13.04
C LYS A 190 -8.91 -14.55 12.48
N GLY A 191 -7.97 -15.11 11.72
CA GLY A 191 -6.85 -14.39 11.14
C GLY A 191 -7.28 -13.31 10.14
N MET A 192 -8.45 -13.46 9.50
CA MET A 192 -9.05 -12.41 8.66
C MET A 192 -9.21 -11.08 9.38
N PHE A 193 -9.53 -11.10 10.68
CA PHE A 193 -9.65 -9.88 11.49
C PHE A 193 -8.33 -9.12 11.53
N ASP A 194 -7.23 -9.83 11.73
CA ASP A 194 -5.91 -9.22 11.82
C ASP A 194 -5.42 -8.76 10.45
N VAL A 195 -5.61 -9.56 9.39
CA VAL A 195 -5.17 -9.18 8.03
C VAL A 195 -6.00 -8.06 7.41
N LEU A 196 -7.20 -7.75 7.92
CA LEU A 196 -7.93 -6.53 7.55
C LEU A 196 -7.11 -5.26 7.80
N THR A 197 -6.16 -5.27 8.74
CA THR A 197 -5.27 -4.13 8.98
C THR A 197 -4.46 -3.74 7.73
N MET A 198 -4.30 -4.66 6.76
CA MET A 198 -3.64 -4.38 5.50
C MET A 198 -4.35 -3.30 4.66
N LEU A 199 -5.64 -3.07 4.88
CA LEU A 199 -6.38 -1.97 4.24
C LEU A 199 -5.78 -0.59 4.56
N LYS A 200 -5.06 -0.45 5.68
CA LYS A 200 -4.31 0.78 6.01
C LYS A 200 -3.20 1.08 4.99
N TYR A 201 -2.57 0.05 4.41
CA TYR A 201 -1.59 0.26 3.34
C TYR A 201 -2.26 0.76 2.06
N LYS A 202 -3.43 0.23 1.72
CA LYS A 202 -4.23 0.75 0.59
C LYS A 202 -4.55 2.23 0.78
N GLU A 203 -5.01 2.63 1.96
CA GLU A 203 -5.25 4.05 2.26
C GLU A 203 -3.97 4.89 2.12
N PHE A 204 -2.85 4.40 2.68
CA PHE A 204 -1.57 5.08 2.60
C PHE A 204 -1.08 5.25 1.16
N PHE A 205 -1.05 4.19 0.36
CA PHE A 205 -0.62 4.27 -1.04
C PHE A 205 -1.55 5.16 -1.87
N ASN A 206 -2.86 5.03 -1.71
CA ASN A 206 -3.82 5.86 -2.44
C ASN A 206 -3.74 7.34 -2.05
N SER A 207 -3.23 7.68 -0.87
CA SER A 207 -3.05 9.08 -0.48
C SER A 207 -2.05 9.83 -1.37
N PHE A 208 -1.07 9.14 -1.97
CA PHE A 208 -0.10 9.75 -2.89
C PHE A 208 -0.72 10.10 -4.26
N SER A 209 -1.82 9.46 -4.66
CA SER A 209 -2.53 9.81 -5.89
C SER A 209 -3.21 11.19 -5.85
N LYS A 210 -3.34 11.78 -4.64
CA LYS A 210 -3.99 13.06 -4.38
C LYS A 210 -3.01 14.24 -4.29
N LEU A 211 -1.73 14.03 -4.61
CA LEU A 211 -0.73 15.09 -4.54
C LEU A 211 -1.05 16.24 -5.52
N PRO A 212 -0.66 17.48 -5.17
CA PRO A 212 -0.76 18.62 -6.08
C PRO A 212 -0.14 18.33 -7.45
N LYS A 213 -0.85 18.66 -8.52
CA LYS A 213 -0.39 18.44 -9.91
C LYS A 213 0.36 19.64 -10.48
N GLU A 214 0.20 20.82 -9.88
CA GLU A 214 0.86 22.04 -10.32
C GLU A 214 2.18 22.20 -9.58
N ALA A 215 3.21 22.60 -10.33
CA ALA A 215 4.54 22.80 -9.77
C ALA A 215 4.57 24.06 -8.88
N VAL A 216 5.15 23.92 -7.68
CA VAL A 216 5.33 25.01 -6.74
C VAL A 216 6.53 25.86 -7.17
N ARG A 217 6.34 27.18 -7.23
CA ARG A 217 7.41 28.12 -7.55
C ARG A 217 8.41 28.22 -6.40
N THR A 218 9.67 27.91 -6.66
CA THR A 218 10.77 28.02 -5.69
C THR A 218 11.34 29.43 -5.61
N ASP A 219 11.13 30.22 -6.66
CA ASP A 219 11.57 31.61 -6.80
C ASP A 219 10.54 32.64 -6.30
N ALA A 220 9.44 32.18 -5.73
CA ALA A 220 8.43 32.99 -5.07
C ALA A 220 8.22 32.54 -3.62
N GLU A 221 7.44 33.32 -2.88
CA GLU A 221 7.00 32.92 -1.54
C GLU A 221 6.12 31.65 -1.65
N ILE A 222 6.47 30.62 -0.89
CA ILE A 222 5.77 29.35 -0.90
C ILE A 222 4.63 29.41 0.11
N PRO A 223 3.37 29.12 -0.29
CA PRO A 223 2.25 29.11 0.62
C PRO A 223 2.52 28.23 1.83
N SER A 224 2.23 28.76 3.02
CA SER A 224 2.27 27.99 4.26
C SER A 224 0.92 28.11 4.96
N SER A 225 0.09 27.08 4.85
CA SER A 225 -1.09 26.88 5.69
C SER A 225 -1.10 25.48 6.27
N GLU A 226 -1.63 25.32 7.48
CA GLU A 226 -1.75 24.00 8.11
C GLU A 226 -2.74 23.11 7.32
N GLU A 227 -3.75 23.72 6.69
CA GLU A 227 -4.70 23.03 5.81
C GLU A 227 -4.01 22.35 4.63
N LEU A 228 -3.03 23.00 3.99
CA LEU A 228 -2.25 22.40 2.90
C LEU A 228 -1.39 21.22 3.39
N LEU A 229 -0.87 21.30 4.62
CA LEU A 229 -0.10 20.22 5.25
C LEU A 229 -0.98 19.01 5.64
N GLU A 230 -2.27 19.23 5.91
CA GLU A 230 -3.24 18.18 6.21
C GLU A 230 -3.59 17.30 5.00
N LEU A 231 -3.45 17.85 3.79
CA LEU A 231 -3.70 17.11 2.55
C LEU A 231 -2.55 16.18 2.17
N LEU A 232 -1.37 16.35 2.75
CA LEU A 232 -0.19 15.57 2.39
C LEU A 232 -0.12 14.23 3.16
N PRO A 233 0.25 13.12 2.49
CA PRO A 233 0.48 11.81 3.10
C PRO A 233 1.46 11.82 4.29
N VAL A 234 2.50 12.66 4.20
CA VAL A 234 3.56 12.76 5.21
C VAL A 234 3.85 14.22 5.54
N ARG A 235 4.32 14.48 6.76
CA ARG A 235 4.75 15.82 7.20
C ARG A 235 6.20 15.82 7.67
N ALA A 236 6.99 16.75 7.18
CA ALA A 236 8.36 16.95 7.63
C ALA A 236 8.39 17.55 9.06
N LYS A 237 9.04 16.83 9.98
CA LYS A 237 9.28 17.26 11.37
C LYS A 237 10.68 17.83 11.55
N LYS A 238 11.66 17.24 10.88
CA LYS A 238 13.04 17.68 10.91
C LYS A 238 13.65 17.49 9.52
N VAL A 239 14.38 18.49 9.03
CA VAL A 239 15.13 18.44 7.77
C VAL A 239 16.53 18.96 8.04
N GLN A 240 17.56 18.21 7.66
CA GLN A 240 18.96 18.62 7.85
C GLN A 240 19.84 18.00 6.77
N ALA A 241 20.97 18.64 6.47
CA ALA A 241 22.04 18.00 5.70
C ALA A 241 22.72 16.93 6.54
N ASN A 242 23.16 15.85 5.90
CA ASN A 242 23.95 14.79 6.49
C ASN A 242 25.11 14.41 5.54
N TYR A 243 26.19 13.90 6.12
CA TYR A 243 27.43 13.54 5.41
C TYR A 243 27.79 12.09 5.73
N TYR A 244 28.15 11.31 4.71
CA TYR A 244 28.58 9.92 4.90
C TYR A 244 29.66 9.57 3.88
N ASN A 245 30.42 8.51 4.13
CA ASN A 245 31.32 7.94 3.14
C ASN A 245 30.63 6.75 2.49
N ASP A 246 30.65 6.68 1.16
CA ASP A 246 30.19 5.50 0.44
C ASP A 246 31.18 4.33 0.59
N ILE A 247 30.88 3.20 -0.08
CA ILE A 247 31.68 1.98 0.01
C ILE A 247 33.11 2.21 -0.51
N ASP A 248 33.30 3.16 -1.43
CA ASP A 248 34.60 3.53 -1.99
C ASP A 248 35.33 4.57 -1.13
N GLY A 249 34.76 4.95 0.01
CA GLY A 249 35.31 5.97 0.90
C GLY A 249 35.11 7.41 0.41
N THR A 250 34.32 7.62 -0.64
CA THR A 250 34.03 8.95 -1.17
C THR A 250 32.99 9.63 -0.29
N GLN A 251 33.29 10.84 0.17
CA GLN A 251 32.33 11.62 0.94
C GLN A 251 31.14 12.04 0.06
N LYS A 252 29.94 11.72 0.53
CA LYS A 252 28.66 12.08 -0.08
C LYS A 252 27.85 12.96 0.85
N LYS A 253 26.95 13.75 0.27
CA LYS A 253 26.00 14.61 0.97
C LYS A 253 24.59 14.14 0.68
N GLU A 254 23.73 14.24 1.69
CA GLU A 254 22.31 13.93 1.56
C GLU A 254 21.47 14.88 2.42
N VAL A 255 20.20 15.01 2.09
CA VAL A 255 19.19 15.57 2.98
C VAL A 255 18.57 14.43 3.76
N TYR A 256 18.63 14.53 5.08
CA TYR A 256 17.99 13.64 6.03
C TYR A 256 16.71 14.29 6.56
N MET A 257 15.59 13.60 6.41
CA MET A 257 14.29 14.06 6.89
C MET A 257 13.71 13.07 7.90
N LYS A 258 13.24 13.60 9.03
CA LYS A 258 12.27 12.91 9.88
C LYS A 258 10.88 13.38 9.51
N LEU A 259 10.01 12.43 9.25
CA LEU A 259 8.65 12.62 8.79
C LEU A 259 7.68 11.99 9.79
N SER A 260 6.45 12.48 9.81
CA SER A 260 5.34 11.85 10.51
C SER A 260 4.20 11.54 9.55
N VAL A 261 3.50 10.44 9.77
CA VAL A 261 2.23 10.13 9.09
C VAL A 261 1.04 10.30 10.02
N PRO A 262 -0.15 10.68 9.50
CA PRO A 262 -1.35 10.87 10.34
C PRO A 262 -1.87 9.56 10.97
N LYS A 263 -1.77 8.44 10.25
CA LYS A 263 -2.24 7.12 10.69
C LYS A 263 -1.08 6.13 10.74
N PRO A 264 -0.93 5.33 11.82
CA PRO A 264 0.13 4.34 11.91
C PRO A 264 -0.06 3.21 10.90
N LEU A 265 1.04 2.76 10.29
CA LEU A 265 1.05 1.54 9.49
C LEU A 265 1.14 0.29 10.39
N PRO A 266 0.51 -0.84 10.00
CA PRO A 266 0.54 -2.09 10.78
C PRO A 266 1.94 -2.63 11.05
N SER A 267 2.83 -2.53 10.07
CA SER A 267 4.21 -3.01 10.12
C SER A 267 5.13 -2.08 9.33
N SER A 268 6.44 -2.19 9.57
CA SER A 268 7.40 -1.30 8.92
C SER A 268 7.41 -1.51 7.40
N LEU A 269 7.53 -0.41 6.67
CA LEU A 269 7.66 -0.39 5.21
C LEU A 269 8.93 0.37 4.85
N SER A 270 9.68 -0.12 3.86
CA SER A 270 10.89 0.56 3.40
C SER A 270 11.11 0.37 1.90
N GLY A 271 11.82 1.31 1.29
CA GLY A 271 12.24 1.22 -0.11
C GLY A 271 13.57 1.92 -0.33
N ASN A 272 14.25 1.54 -1.41
CA ASN A 272 15.46 2.18 -1.88
C ASN A 272 15.45 2.23 -3.40
N LEU A 273 15.57 3.43 -3.98
CA LEU A 273 15.61 3.66 -5.43
C LEU A 273 16.37 4.95 -5.72
N ASP A 274 17.21 4.97 -6.75
CA ASP A 274 17.99 6.14 -7.20
C ASP A 274 18.76 6.85 -6.06
N GLY A 275 19.34 6.06 -5.14
CA GLY A 275 20.08 6.59 -3.99
C GLY A 275 19.21 7.20 -2.89
N CYS A 276 17.88 7.21 -3.07
CA CYS A 276 16.93 7.62 -2.05
C CYS A 276 16.55 6.42 -1.18
N TYR A 277 16.43 6.66 0.12
CA TYR A 277 16.03 5.64 1.09
C TYR A 277 14.86 6.12 1.92
N PHE A 278 13.82 5.30 1.99
CA PHE A 278 12.65 5.53 2.82
C PHE A 278 12.46 4.37 3.79
N LYS A 279 12.13 4.67 5.04
CA LYS A 279 11.63 3.70 6.01
C LYS A 279 10.59 4.35 6.91
N ILE A 280 9.49 3.66 7.13
CA ILE A 280 8.44 4.04 8.06
C ILE A 280 8.21 2.93 9.08
N ASP A 281 7.98 3.32 10.33
CA ASP A 281 7.62 2.45 11.43
C ASP A 281 6.57 3.15 12.31
N GLY A 282 5.39 2.55 12.42
CA GLY A 282 4.23 3.16 13.05
C GLY A 282 3.87 4.51 12.41
N THR A 283 4.02 5.61 13.17
CA THR A 283 3.72 6.98 12.73
C THR A 283 4.96 7.78 12.32
N GLU A 284 6.16 7.25 12.48
CA GLU A 284 7.41 7.95 12.19
C GLU A 284 8.08 7.38 10.96
N ALA A 285 8.62 8.26 10.12
CA ALA A 285 9.38 7.85 8.95
C ALA A 285 10.69 8.63 8.80
N VAL A 286 11.64 8.00 8.14
CA VAL A 286 12.92 8.56 7.75
C VAL A 286 13.02 8.54 6.24
N LEU A 287 13.43 9.66 5.67
CA LEU A 287 13.74 9.78 4.25
C LEU A 287 15.15 10.36 4.09
N ARG A 288 15.96 9.74 3.23
CA ARG A 288 17.31 10.19 2.87
C ARG A 288 17.36 10.39 1.38
N VAL A 289 17.86 11.55 0.95
CA VAL A 289 17.86 11.96 -0.47
C VAL A 289 19.21 12.55 -0.85
N PRO A 290 19.85 12.14 -1.96
CA PRO A 290 21.11 12.72 -2.40
C PRO A 290 21.04 14.25 -2.55
N LEU A 291 22.08 14.95 -2.06
CA LEU A 291 22.21 16.40 -2.17
C LEU A 291 23.36 16.73 -3.13
N TYR A 292 23.06 17.48 -4.19
CA TYR A 292 24.02 17.85 -5.21
C TYR A 292 24.45 19.30 -5.05
N GLU A 293 25.73 19.52 -4.79
CA GLU A 293 26.31 20.88 -4.79
C GLU A 293 27.13 21.03 -6.07
N THR A 294 26.54 21.71 -7.05
CA THR A 294 27.09 21.78 -8.41
C THR A 294 26.53 23.00 -9.15
N THR A 295 26.95 23.17 -10.40
CA THR A 295 26.38 24.13 -11.34
C THR A 295 25.46 23.42 -12.32
N LEU A 296 24.19 23.82 -12.38
CA LEU A 296 23.21 23.33 -13.36
C LEU A 296 22.71 24.45 -14.27
N LYS A 297 22.05 24.07 -15.35
CA LYS A 297 21.54 24.96 -16.40
C LYS A 297 20.03 25.13 -16.27
N TYR A 298 19.56 26.37 -16.31
CA TYR A 298 18.16 26.71 -16.54
C TYR A 298 17.96 27.06 -18.01
N PHE A 299 17.19 26.24 -18.72
CA PHE A 299 16.93 26.41 -20.15
C PHE A 299 15.67 27.25 -20.37
N TYR A 300 15.78 28.33 -21.14
CA TYR A 300 14.66 29.21 -21.45
C TYR A 300 13.82 28.62 -22.59
N SER A 301 12.52 28.43 -22.34
CA SER A 301 11.59 27.89 -23.34
C SER A 301 11.37 28.85 -24.53
N ASN A 302 11.44 30.15 -24.30
CA ASN A 302 11.34 31.20 -25.31
C ASN A 302 12.69 31.54 -25.95
N TYR A 303 13.49 30.53 -26.31
CA TYR A 303 14.85 30.68 -26.87
C TYR A 303 14.94 31.63 -28.07
N LYS A 304 13.85 31.78 -28.84
CA LYS A 304 13.79 32.71 -29.98
C LYS A 304 14.03 34.17 -29.60
N ASP A 305 13.85 34.53 -28.33
CA ASP A 305 14.06 35.87 -27.80
C ASP A 305 15.42 36.09 -27.15
N TYR A 306 16.34 35.14 -27.36
CA TYR A 306 17.68 35.17 -26.81
C TYR A 306 18.76 35.09 -27.89
N TYR A 307 19.92 35.64 -27.55
CA TYR A 307 21.19 35.35 -28.19
C TYR A 307 22.06 34.55 -27.22
N TYR A 308 22.82 33.61 -27.74
CA TYR A 308 23.82 32.86 -26.99
C TYR A 308 25.19 33.50 -27.20
N LEU A 309 25.97 33.60 -26.12
CA LEU A 309 27.30 34.18 -26.09
C LEU A 309 28.31 33.03 -25.92
N PRO A 310 29.02 32.60 -26.98
CA PRO A 310 29.86 31.40 -26.91
C PRO A 310 31.07 31.52 -25.99
N GLN A 311 31.61 32.72 -25.79
CA GLN A 311 32.79 32.92 -24.93
C GLN A 311 32.40 32.91 -23.45
N GLU A 312 31.25 33.49 -23.12
CA GLU A 312 30.71 33.60 -21.76
C GLU A 312 29.88 32.37 -21.36
N ASP A 313 29.51 31.51 -22.31
CA ASP A 313 28.72 30.29 -22.09
C ASP A 313 27.38 30.59 -21.36
N THR A 314 26.63 31.57 -21.92
CA THR A 314 25.36 32.04 -21.37
C THR A 314 24.44 32.62 -22.44
N ALA A 315 23.14 32.61 -22.18
CA ALA A 315 22.12 33.23 -23.03
C ALA A 315 21.66 34.58 -22.47
N LEU A 316 21.56 35.59 -23.34
CA LEU A 316 21.04 36.92 -23.02
C LEU A 316 19.81 37.25 -23.85
N HIS A 317 18.77 37.77 -23.20
CA HIS A 317 17.58 38.24 -23.89
C HIS A 317 17.94 39.38 -24.86
N LYS A 318 17.24 39.45 -26.01
CA LYS A 318 17.50 40.42 -27.09
C LYS A 318 17.65 41.86 -26.62
N SER A 319 16.88 42.27 -25.60
CA SER A 319 16.92 43.63 -25.04
C SER A 319 18.24 44.00 -24.37
N ILE A 320 18.98 43.01 -23.87
CA ILE A 320 20.29 43.19 -23.23
C ILE A 320 21.39 42.86 -24.23
N ALA A 321 21.20 41.82 -25.03
CA ALA A 321 22.15 41.41 -26.05
C ALA A 321 22.41 42.49 -27.11
N SER A 322 21.52 43.48 -27.29
CA SER A 322 21.72 44.62 -28.19
C SER A 322 22.96 45.45 -27.89
N PHE A 323 23.47 45.39 -26.65
CA PHE A 323 24.70 46.08 -26.24
C PHE A 323 25.97 45.22 -26.47
N VAL A 324 25.81 43.99 -26.94
CA VAL A 324 26.91 43.06 -27.26
C VAL A 324 27.18 43.08 -28.76
N ASP A 325 28.45 43.11 -29.14
CA ASP A 325 28.87 43.09 -30.54
C ASP A 325 28.34 41.84 -31.26
N LYS A 326 27.90 42.00 -32.52
CA LYS A 326 27.30 40.96 -33.35
C LYS A 326 28.25 39.77 -33.55
N ASP A 327 29.55 40.01 -33.60
CA ASP A 327 30.55 38.95 -33.83
C ASP A 327 30.72 38.03 -32.61
N TYR A 328 30.24 38.47 -31.43
CA TYR A 328 30.36 37.74 -30.16
C TYR A 328 29.06 37.07 -29.72
N ARG A 329 28.00 37.15 -30.53
CA ARG A 329 26.69 36.57 -30.22
C ARG A 329 26.12 35.78 -31.38
N VAL A 330 25.55 34.63 -31.08
CA VAL A 330 24.84 33.78 -32.06
C VAL A 330 23.38 33.67 -31.67
N LYS A 331 22.48 33.43 -32.64
CA LYS A 331 21.07 33.19 -32.32
C LYS A 331 20.97 31.97 -31.39
N ALA A 332 20.18 32.09 -30.33
CA ALA A 332 20.02 30.97 -29.41
C ALA A 332 19.21 29.83 -30.07
N SER A 333 19.58 28.60 -29.73
CA SER A 333 18.86 27.36 -29.99
C SER A 333 18.32 26.81 -28.66
N PRO A 334 17.40 25.84 -28.66
CA PRO A 334 16.95 25.22 -27.42
C PRO A 334 18.11 24.70 -26.55
N GLU A 335 19.15 24.15 -27.18
CA GLU A 335 20.29 23.51 -26.51
C GLU A 335 21.29 24.49 -25.90
N ASN A 336 21.41 25.71 -26.44
CA ASN A 336 22.35 26.72 -25.93
C ASN A 336 21.66 27.89 -25.21
N CYS A 337 20.31 27.91 -25.19
CA CYS A 337 19.57 28.97 -24.54
C CYS A 337 19.40 28.71 -23.04
N TYR A 338 20.47 28.87 -22.27
CA TYR A 338 20.45 28.67 -20.82
C TYR A 338 21.24 29.74 -20.05
N THR A 339 20.97 29.80 -18.74
CA THR A 339 21.89 30.36 -17.77
C THR A 339 22.41 29.25 -16.85
N LYS A 340 23.66 29.37 -16.40
CA LYS A 340 24.24 28.50 -15.37
C LYS A 340 23.93 29.06 -13.99
N LYS A 341 23.72 28.17 -13.03
CA LYS A 341 23.50 28.52 -11.62
C LYS A 341 24.20 27.52 -10.72
N GLU A 342 25.13 28.01 -9.91
CA GLU A 342 25.72 27.24 -8.80
C GLU A 342 24.74 27.23 -7.62
N GLY A 343 24.62 26.08 -6.96
CA GLY A 343 23.68 25.94 -5.85
C GLY A 343 23.66 24.54 -5.25
N GLN A 344 22.68 24.34 -4.37
CA GLN A 344 22.36 23.05 -3.79
C GLN A 344 21.09 22.53 -4.45
N TYR A 345 21.14 21.32 -5.00
CA TYR A 345 20.09 20.77 -5.83
C TYR A 345 19.60 19.44 -5.30
N LEU A 346 18.29 19.23 -5.44
CA LEU A 346 17.62 17.97 -5.18
C LEU A 346 16.94 17.52 -6.46
N GLN A 347 17.09 16.22 -6.77
CA GLN A 347 16.50 15.63 -7.97
C GLN A 347 14.99 15.48 -7.80
N GLU A 348 14.24 15.68 -8.88
CA GLU A 348 12.81 15.34 -8.93
C GLU A 348 12.55 14.45 -10.17
N TRP A 349 11.64 13.49 -10.06
CA TRP A 349 11.30 12.56 -11.17
C TRP A 349 10.01 12.96 -11.89
N ASN A 350 9.21 13.81 -11.25
CA ASN A 350 8.06 14.50 -11.81
C ASN A 350 8.21 15.97 -11.45
N LEU A 351 7.73 16.87 -12.32
CA LEU A 351 7.82 18.31 -12.11
C LEU A 351 6.93 18.74 -10.94
N CYS A 352 7.51 18.79 -9.75
CA CYS A 352 6.90 19.24 -8.51
C CYS A 352 7.30 20.68 -8.18
N PHE A 353 8.50 21.10 -8.58
CA PHE A 353 9.03 22.43 -8.30
C PHE A 353 9.51 23.12 -9.57
N ALA A 354 9.27 24.43 -9.64
CA ALA A 354 9.67 25.24 -10.78
C ALA A 354 10.37 26.53 -10.30
N PRO A 355 11.36 27.05 -11.05
CA PRO A 355 11.97 26.46 -12.23
C PRO A 355 12.76 25.18 -11.91
N PHE A 356 12.80 24.25 -12.87
CA PHE A 356 13.70 23.09 -12.82
C PHE A 356 14.99 23.38 -13.60
N PHE A 357 16.04 22.66 -13.25
CA PHE A 357 17.39 22.75 -13.77
C PHE A 357 17.83 21.39 -14.30
N LYS A 358 18.77 21.39 -15.25
CA LYS A 358 19.34 20.17 -15.84
C LYS A 358 20.85 20.29 -15.97
N SER A 359 21.57 19.17 -16.08
CA SER A 359 22.99 19.17 -16.44
C SER A 359 23.19 19.62 -17.89
N ASP A 360 22.36 19.07 -18.80
CA ASP A 360 22.32 19.35 -20.23
C ASP A 360 20.89 19.30 -20.77
N TYR A 361 20.66 19.85 -21.97
CA TYR A 361 19.33 20.03 -22.54
C TYR A 361 18.53 18.72 -22.65
N ASN A 362 19.21 17.66 -23.13
CA ASN A 362 18.67 16.32 -23.34
C ASN A 362 18.73 15.43 -22.10
N ASP A 363 19.27 15.91 -20.98
CA ASP A 363 19.25 15.15 -19.73
C ASP A 363 17.79 14.94 -19.29
N LYS A 364 17.47 13.72 -18.86
CA LYS A 364 16.17 13.36 -18.32
C LYS A 364 16.04 13.74 -16.86
N ASN A 365 17.16 13.81 -16.14
CA ASN A 365 17.18 14.20 -14.74
C ASN A 365 16.91 15.70 -14.64
N ILE A 366 15.93 16.04 -13.81
CA ILE A 366 15.58 17.41 -13.49
C ILE A 366 15.77 17.64 -11.99
N PHE A 367 16.10 18.87 -11.64
CA PHE A 367 16.42 19.27 -10.28
C PHE A 367 15.76 20.60 -9.96
N PHE A 368 15.44 20.84 -8.69
CA PHE A 368 15.15 22.19 -8.21
C PHE A 368 16.25 22.69 -7.30
N ASP A 369 16.42 24.00 -7.29
CA ASP A 369 17.33 24.69 -6.38
C ASP A 369 16.76 24.70 -4.95
N LEU A 370 17.47 24.04 -4.02
CA LEU A 370 17.19 24.02 -2.59
C LEU A 370 17.60 25.37 -1.96
N ASN A 371 16.87 26.42 -2.34
CA ASN A 371 17.10 27.79 -1.86
C ASN A 371 16.46 28.03 -0.48
N GLU A 372 16.58 29.27 0.02
CA GLU A 372 16.07 29.65 1.33
C GLU A 372 14.54 29.55 1.47
N ASN A 373 13.77 29.79 0.40
CA ASN A 373 12.32 29.64 0.43
C ASN A 373 11.94 28.18 0.65
N MET A 374 12.65 27.26 -0.02
CA MET A 374 12.47 25.83 0.14
C MET A 374 12.86 25.36 1.54
N LYS A 375 14.03 25.77 2.03
CA LYS A 375 14.56 25.37 3.35
C LYS A 375 13.68 25.81 4.52
N LYS A 376 13.02 26.97 4.39
CA LYS A 376 12.12 27.52 5.43
C LYS A 376 10.70 26.96 5.36
N SER A 377 10.29 26.41 4.22
CA SER A 377 8.93 25.91 4.02
C SER A 377 8.78 24.44 4.42
N ARG A 378 8.08 24.21 5.54
CA ARG A 378 7.68 22.85 5.95
C ARG A 378 6.78 22.20 4.91
N PHE A 379 5.90 22.97 4.25
CA PHE A 379 5.04 22.48 3.19
C PHE A 379 5.87 21.97 2.01
N ALA A 380 6.83 22.78 1.51
CA ALA A 380 7.69 22.37 0.40
C ALA A 380 8.47 21.09 0.70
N MET A 381 9.07 20.98 1.89
CA MET A 381 9.81 19.77 2.26
C MET A 381 8.91 18.55 2.49
N SER A 382 7.68 18.75 2.97
CA SER A 382 6.69 17.67 3.10
C SER A 382 6.20 17.19 1.75
N LEU A 383 5.89 18.12 0.83
CA LEU A 383 5.48 17.82 -0.53
C LEU A 383 6.59 17.09 -1.29
N TYR A 384 7.82 17.61 -1.21
CA TYR A 384 8.98 16.94 -1.81
C TYR A 384 9.16 15.53 -1.26
N ALA A 385 9.08 15.34 0.06
CA ALA A 385 9.14 14.02 0.67
C ALA A 385 8.04 13.08 0.13
N CYS A 386 6.82 13.58 -0.10
CA CYS A 386 5.75 12.78 -0.71
C CYS A 386 6.12 12.28 -2.11
N HIS A 387 6.68 13.17 -2.96
CA HIS A 387 7.10 12.79 -4.31
C HIS A 387 8.25 11.80 -4.31
N VAL A 388 9.24 11.97 -3.43
CA VAL A 388 10.35 11.02 -3.29
C VAL A 388 9.84 9.67 -2.79
N ILE A 389 8.92 9.64 -1.81
CA ILE A 389 8.35 8.39 -1.30
C ILE A 389 7.54 7.67 -2.38
N ALA A 390 6.72 8.39 -3.14
CA ALA A 390 5.99 7.81 -4.27
C ALA A 390 6.93 7.22 -5.32
N HIS A 391 8.05 7.90 -5.61
CA HIS A 391 9.09 7.36 -6.49
C HIS A 391 9.75 6.10 -5.91
N VAL A 392 10.23 6.16 -4.67
CA VAL A 392 10.91 5.04 -3.99
C VAL A 392 10.02 3.80 -3.83
N LEU A 393 8.72 4.00 -3.66
CA LEU A 393 7.73 2.93 -3.56
C LEU A 393 7.08 2.59 -4.91
N GLU A 394 7.49 3.22 -6.01
CA GLU A 394 6.96 2.99 -7.36
C GLU A 394 5.41 3.03 -7.40
N LEU A 395 4.83 4.13 -6.88
CA LEU A 395 3.37 4.36 -6.76
C LEU A 395 2.75 5.11 -7.94
#